data_AF-A0A7S4JNG4-F1
#
_entry.id   AF-A0A7S4JNG4-F1
#
_cell.length_a   1.000
_cell.length_b   1.000
_cell.length_c   1.000
_cell.angle_alpha   90.00
_cell.angle_beta   90.00
_cell.angle_gamma   90.00
#
_symmetry.space_group_name_H-M   'P 1'
#
loop_
_entity.id
_entity.type
_entity.pdbx_description
1 polymer ?
#
loop_
_entity_poly.entity_id
_entity_poly.type
_entity_poly.pdbx_seq_one_letter_code
_entity_poly.pdbx_strand_id
1 'polypeptide(L)'
;MRPDGPGIILLLYSLVLTRGLAMVQRDADFPTPLIGTNGYCAQELVNLLLVGRAHSNVFDGEKTVGGDDGCGDGARLRGIPRKAPVGFLTLFERQGQAGHPLLVVGKNLKKPLAPVYVVQSESHYSCLWVEGPSPPDLSAADGEAAVGADDGEEEDEEEAAMEGGPDCAFDVSYFDQMAERDEAVRLTIRRRPPSVPVPECSTALPPLENVILTRWPGGEVDWNGEEIIL
;
A
#
# COMPACT_ATOMS: atom_id res chain seq x y z
N MET A 1 11.10 -8.61 -25.33
CA MET A 1 9.95 -9.55 -25.32
C MET A 1 9.05 -9.21 -26.49
N ARG A 2 8.30 -10.17 -27.04
CA ARG A 2 7.24 -9.86 -28.02
C ARG A 2 6.02 -9.30 -27.28
N PRO A 3 5.40 -8.19 -27.73
CA PRO A 3 4.26 -7.55 -27.05
C PRO A 3 3.04 -8.48 -26.88
N ASP A 4 2.88 -9.45 -27.77
CA ASP A 4 1.81 -10.45 -27.83
C ASP A 4 2.23 -11.82 -27.26
N GLY A 5 3.41 -11.90 -26.65
CA GLY A 5 3.93 -13.14 -26.09
C GLY A 5 3.22 -13.57 -24.81
N PRO A 6 3.26 -14.87 -24.44
CA PRO A 6 2.61 -15.38 -23.22
C PRO A 6 3.39 -15.03 -21.93
N GLY A 7 4.24 -14.00 -21.95
CA GLY A 7 5.21 -13.72 -20.90
C GLY A 7 4.58 -13.53 -19.52
N ILE A 8 3.49 -12.78 -19.45
CA ILE A 8 2.73 -12.53 -18.21
C ILE A 8 2.12 -13.84 -17.67
N ILE A 9 1.57 -14.68 -18.55
CA ILE A 9 0.98 -15.97 -18.16
C ILE A 9 2.05 -16.95 -17.68
N LEU A 10 3.22 -16.98 -18.34
CA LEU A 10 4.34 -17.79 -17.90
C LEU A 10 4.90 -17.32 -16.56
N LEU A 11 4.95 -15.99 -16.33
CA LEU A 11 5.32 -15.42 -15.04
C LEU A 11 4.33 -15.85 -13.95
N LEU A 12 3.02 -15.77 -14.21
CA LEU A 12 1.99 -16.23 -13.27
C LEU A 12 2.17 -17.71 -12.91
N TYR A 13 2.37 -18.58 -13.90
CA TYR A 13 2.64 -19.99 -13.63
C TYR A 13 3.92 -20.18 -12.82
N SER A 14 4.98 -19.43 -13.13
CA SER A 14 6.23 -19.46 -12.35
C SER A 14 5.99 -19.10 -10.89
N LEU A 15 5.22 -18.06 -10.60
CA LEU A 15 4.89 -17.62 -9.23
C LEU A 15 4.10 -18.70 -8.48
N VAL A 16 3.03 -19.21 -9.09
CA VAL A 16 2.16 -20.23 -8.50
C VAL A 16 2.92 -21.53 -8.24
N LEU A 17 3.77 -21.96 -9.19
CA LEU A 17 4.58 -23.18 -9.03
C LEU A 17 5.70 -23.01 -8.02
N THR A 18 6.29 -21.81 -7.92
CA THR A 18 7.32 -21.51 -6.90
C THR A 18 6.72 -21.52 -5.50
N ARG A 19 5.52 -20.96 -5.31
CA ARG A 19 4.81 -21.02 -4.01
C ARG A 19 4.25 -22.41 -3.73
N GLY A 20 3.81 -23.12 -4.76
CA GLY A 20 3.11 -24.40 -4.72
C GLY A 20 1.58 -24.21 -4.69
N LEU A 21 0.86 -24.96 -5.52
CA LEU A 21 -0.59 -24.78 -5.72
C LEU A 21 -1.40 -24.94 -4.43
N ALA A 22 -1.12 -25.99 -3.65
CA ALA A 22 -1.76 -26.22 -2.35
C ALA A 22 -1.44 -25.11 -1.34
N MET A 23 -0.25 -24.51 -1.43
CA MET A 23 0.16 -23.42 -0.55
C MET A 23 -0.55 -22.12 -0.92
N VAL A 24 -0.68 -21.81 -2.21
CA VAL A 24 -1.47 -20.67 -2.69
C VAL A 24 -2.92 -20.76 -2.21
N GLN A 25 -3.53 -21.95 -2.32
CA GLN A 25 -4.90 -22.16 -1.83
C GLN A 25 -5.00 -22.03 -0.30
N ARG A 26 -3.98 -22.48 0.43
CA ARG A 26 -3.94 -22.41 1.89
C ARG A 26 -3.70 -20.98 2.40
N ASP A 27 -2.97 -20.17 1.65
CA ASP A 27 -2.61 -18.79 2.00
C ASP A 27 -3.84 -17.88 2.06
N ALA A 28 -4.77 -18.04 1.11
CA ALA A 28 -6.00 -17.26 1.04
C ALA A 28 -6.93 -17.57 2.23
N ASP A 29 -7.64 -16.55 2.72
CA ASP A 29 -8.62 -16.72 3.80
C ASP A 29 -9.91 -17.38 3.28
N PHE A 30 -10.24 -17.13 2.01
CA PHE A 30 -11.41 -17.70 1.34
C PHE A 30 -11.03 -18.22 -0.07
N PRO A 31 -11.74 -19.24 -0.60
CA PRO A 31 -11.52 -19.68 -1.97
C PRO A 31 -11.81 -18.56 -2.98
N THR A 32 -10.79 -18.08 -3.67
CA THR A 32 -10.90 -16.98 -4.64
C THR A 32 -9.97 -17.21 -5.84
N PRO A 33 -10.39 -16.85 -7.07
CA PRO A 33 -9.50 -16.88 -8.21
C PRO A 33 -8.44 -15.78 -8.12
N LEU A 34 -7.20 -16.09 -8.49
CA LEU A 34 -6.11 -15.09 -8.53
C LEU A 34 -6.35 -13.96 -9.55
N ILE A 35 -7.08 -14.27 -10.63
CA ILE A 35 -7.53 -13.32 -11.63
C ILE A 35 -9.06 -13.27 -11.56
N GLY A 36 -9.58 -12.12 -11.16
CA GLY A 36 -11.00 -11.84 -11.10
C GLY A 36 -11.61 -11.55 -12.47
N THR A 37 -12.84 -11.08 -12.44
CA THR A 37 -13.57 -10.62 -13.62
C THR A 37 -12.79 -9.53 -14.37
N ASN A 38 -12.94 -9.49 -15.70
CA ASN A 38 -12.28 -8.52 -16.59
C ASN A 38 -10.75 -8.52 -16.53
N GLY A 39 -10.12 -9.55 -15.94
CA GLY A 39 -8.66 -9.67 -15.88
C GLY A 39 -7.99 -8.94 -14.72
N TYR A 40 -8.76 -8.39 -13.77
CA TYR A 40 -8.19 -7.75 -12.58
C TYR A 40 -7.51 -8.76 -11.67
N CYS A 41 -6.37 -8.37 -11.10
CA CYS A 41 -5.71 -9.18 -10.08
C CYS A 41 -6.52 -9.14 -8.78
N ALA A 42 -6.80 -10.30 -8.20
CA ALA A 42 -7.28 -10.37 -6.82
C ALA A 42 -6.15 -9.97 -5.86
N GLN A 43 -6.49 -9.57 -4.63
CA GLN A 43 -5.48 -9.12 -3.65
C GLN A 43 -4.46 -10.22 -3.36
N GLU A 44 -4.87 -11.49 -3.40
CA GLU A 44 -4.00 -12.66 -3.23
C GLU A 44 -2.92 -12.73 -4.31
N LEU A 45 -3.24 -12.37 -5.55
CA LEU A 45 -2.24 -12.34 -6.63
C LEU A 45 -1.28 -11.17 -6.45
N VAL A 46 -1.79 -10.01 -6.03
CA VAL A 46 -0.98 -8.83 -5.72
C VAL A 46 0.01 -9.15 -4.58
N ASN A 47 -0.48 -9.72 -3.48
CA ASN A 47 0.37 -10.11 -2.35
C ASN A 47 1.34 -11.26 -2.71
N LEU A 48 0.94 -12.18 -3.60
CA LEU A 48 1.86 -13.20 -4.10
C LEU A 48 3.04 -12.59 -4.85
N LEU A 49 2.80 -11.54 -5.64
CA LEU A 49 3.83 -10.78 -6.35
C LEU A 49 4.72 -9.99 -5.37
N LEU A 50 4.12 -9.33 -4.38
CA LEU A 50 4.83 -8.43 -3.46
C LEU A 50 5.67 -9.17 -2.41
N VAL A 51 5.10 -10.23 -1.80
CA VAL A 51 5.67 -10.89 -0.62
C VAL A 51 5.80 -12.40 -0.74
N GLY A 52 5.43 -12.99 -1.90
CA GLY A 52 5.50 -14.43 -2.11
C GLY A 52 4.49 -15.22 -1.25
N ARG A 53 3.39 -14.58 -0.83
CA ARG A 53 2.28 -15.17 -0.07
C ARG A 53 0.96 -14.69 -0.66
N ALA A 54 0.06 -15.62 -0.94
CA ALA A 54 -1.25 -15.29 -1.50
C ALA A 54 -2.26 -14.94 -0.39
N HIS A 55 -1.87 -14.09 0.56
CA HIS A 55 -2.73 -13.66 1.66
C HIS A 55 -3.78 -12.66 1.17
N SER A 56 -4.98 -12.69 1.76
CA SER A 56 -6.13 -11.90 1.31
C SER A 56 -6.09 -10.42 1.75
N ASN A 57 -5.28 -10.09 2.75
CA ASN A 57 -5.31 -8.76 3.37
C ASN A 57 -3.95 -8.05 3.33
N VAL A 58 -3.99 -6.74 3.55
CA VAL A 58 -2.82 -5.83 3.50
C VAL A 58 -2.44 -5.24 4.86
N PHE A 59 -3.14 -5.57 5.94
CA PHE A 59 -2.74 -5.26 7.32
C PHE A 59 -1.56 -6.14 7.76
N ASP A 60 -0.92 -5.85 8.89
CA ASP A 60 0.20 -6.67 9.41
C ASP A 60 -0.29 -7.91 10.18
N GLY A 61 0.48 -9.01 10.09
CA GLY A 61 0.27 -10.20 10.94
C GLY A 61 -1.01 -10.96 10.66
N GLU A 62 -1.64 -11.50 11.69
CA GLU A 62 -2.95 -12.15 11.64
C GLU A 62 -3.94 -11.37 12.52
N LYS A 63 -5.21 -11.28 12.10
CA LYS A 63 -6.28 -10.66 12.91
C LYS A 63 -7.42 -11.65 13.11
N THR A 64 -8.04 -11.63 14.28
CA THR A 64 -9.28 -12.39 14.52
C THR A 64 -10.46 -11.44 14.48
N VAL A 65 -11.44 -11.72 13.62
CA VAL A 65 -12.64 -10.89 13.45
C VAL A 65 -13.87 -11.68 13.84
N GLY A 66 -14.72 -11.07 14.68
CA GLY A 66 -15.89 -11.71 15.29
C GLY A 66 -15.53 -12.64 16.45
N GLY A 67 -16.55 -13.14 17.15
CA GLY A 67 -16.38 -14.03 18.31
C GLY A 67 -16.52 -13.35 19.68
N ASP A 68 -16.71 -12.03 19.71
CA ASP A 68 -16.86 -11.22 20.94
C ASP A 68 -18.15 -11.53 21.72
N ASP A 69 -19.11 -12.19 21.07
CA ASP A 69 -20.47 -12.43 21.58
C ASP A 69 -20.57 -13.78 22.33
N GLY A 70 -19.45 -14.46 22.60
CA GLY A 70 -19.40 -15.71 23.37
C GLY A 70 -20.06 -16.92 22.71
N CYS A 71 -20.37 -16.86 21.40
CA CYS A 71 -21.12 -17.91 20.69
C CYS A 71 -20.41 -18.53 19.45
N GLY A 72 -19.14 -18.22 19.19
CA GLY A 72 -18.35 -18.91 18.15
C GLY A 72 -16.87 -18.55 18.16
N ASP A 73 -16.03 -19.40 17.56
CA ASP A 73 -14.65 -19.07 17.22
C ASP A 73 -14.66 -17.98 16.14
N GLY A 74 -13.98 -16.86 16.39
CA GLY A 74 -13.79 -15.79 15.41
C GLY A 74 -13.10 -16.27 14.13
N ALA A 75 -13.26 -15.54 13.04
CA ALA A 75 -12.56 -15.83 11.79
C ALA A 75 -11.16 -15.24 11.85
N ARG A 76 -10.14 -16.10 11.72
CA ARG A 76 -8.74 -15.64 11.62
C ARG A 76 -8.39 -15.27 10.19
N LEU A 77 -8.06 -14.01 9.98
CA LEU A 77 -7.70 -13.40 8.72
C LEU A 77 -6.18 -13.17 8.65
N ARG A 78 -5.57 -13.44 7.50
CA ARG A 78 -4.12 -13.31 7.31
C ARG A 78 -3.77 -12.04 6.57
N GLY A 79 -2.92 -11.24 7.19
CA GLY A 79 -2.26 -10.07 6.64
C GLY A 79 -0.80 -10.34 6.29
N ILE A 80 -0.02 -9.30 6.11
CA ILE A 80 1.36 -9.36 5.62
C ILE A 80 2.29 -9.78 6.78
N PRO A 81 3.00 -10.91 6.63
CA PRO A 81 3.67 -11.55 7.77
C PRO A 81 5.00 -10.91 8.16
N ARG A 82 5.56 -10.03 7.32
CA ARG A 82 6.85 -9.35 7.56
C ARG A 82 7.04 -8.22 6.57
N LYS A 83 7.98 -7.32 6.88
CA LYS A 83 8.42 -6.22 6.02
C LYS A 83 8.70 -6.69 4.58
N ALA A 84 8.00 -6.08 3.63
CA ALA A 84 8.04 -6.45 2.23
C ALA A 84 9.30 -5.87 1.54
N PRO A 85 9.84 -6.55 0.49
CA PRO A 85 10.95 -6.00 -0.29
C PRO A 85 10.60 -4.66 -0.96
N VAL A 86 9.36 -4.55 -1.45
CA VAL A 86 8.76 -3.34 -2.02
C VAL A 86 7.41 -3.12 -1.35
N GLY A 87 6.99 -1.86 -1.28
CA GLY A 87 5.77 -1.45 -0.61
C GLY A 87 4.54 -1.52 -1.50
N PHE A 88 3.41 -1.30 -0.87
CA PHE A 88 2.12 -1.22 -1.53
C PHE A 88 1.30 -0.12 -0.88
N LEU A 89 0.74 0.77 -1.69
CA LEU A 89 -0.12 1.85 -1.25
C LEU A 89 -1.39 1.81 -2.09
N THR A 90 -2.55 2.04 -1.47
CA THR A 90 -3.82 1.97 -2.19
C THR A 90 -4.76 3.07 -1.78
N LEU A 91 -5.49 3.59 -2.77
CA LEU A 91 -6.52 4.60 -2.57
C LEU A 91 -7.64 4.10 -1.63
N PHE A 92 -7.87 2.79 -1.62
CA PHE A 92 -8.90 2.16 -0.80
C PHE A 92 -8.70 2.36 0.70
N GLU A 93 -7.50 2.72 1.15
CA GLU A 93 -7.25 3.04 2.56
C GLU A 93 -7.83 4.40 2.97
N ARG A 94 -7.98 5.35 2.04
CA ARG A 94 -8.64 6.64 2.32
C ARG A 94 -10.09 6.67 1.88
N GLN A 95 -10.49 5.75 1.00
CA GLN A 95 -11.89 5.54 0.67
C GLN A 95 -12.57 4.82 1.84
N GLY A 96 -13.74 5.31 2.25
CA GLY A 96 -14.45 4.86 3.44
C GLY A 96 -15.32 5.97 4.02
N GLN A 97 -15.90 5.73 5.19
CA GLN A 97 -16.50 6.81 5.98
C GLN A 97 -15.40 7.51 6.80
N ALA A 98 -15.58 8.78 7.15
CA ALA A 98 -14.63 9.47 8.02
C ALA A 98 -14.41 8.66 9.32
N GLY A 99 -13.15 8.33 9.62
CA GLY A 99 -12.78 7.46 10.76
C GLY A 99 -12.95 5.94 10.54
N HIS A 100 -13.48 5.51 9.40
CA HIS A 100 -13.73 4.09 9.07
C HIS A 100 -13.29 3.78 7.63
N PRO A 101 -11.99 3.57 7.40
CA PRO A 101 -11.47 3.24 6.07
C PRO A 101 -11.95 1.86 5.61
N LEU A 102 -12.03 1.65 4.29
CA LEU A 102 -12.43 0.34 3.74
C LEU A 102 -11.43 -0.76 4.08
N LEU A 103 -10.15 -0.41 4.14
CA LEU A 103 -9.07 -1.28 4.57
C LEU A 103 -7.97 -0.46 5.25
N VAL A 104 -7.03 -1.13 5.93
CA VAL A 104 -5.85 -0.50 6.52
C VAL A 104 -4.62 -1.23 6.02
N VAL A 105 -3.70 -0.50 5.39
CA VAL A 105 -2.42 -1.06 4.93
C VAL A 105 -1.43 -1.01 6.09
N GLY A 106 -0.83 -2.16 6.39
CA GLY A 106 0.10 -2.34 7.50
C GLY A 106 1.48 -1.72 7.27
N LYS A 107 2.25 -1.58 8.35
CA LYS A 107 3.63 -1.12 8.36
C LYS A 107 4.52 -1.98 7.46
N ASN A 108 4.25 -3.28 7.34
CA ASN A 108 5.03 -4.19 6.51
C ASN A 108 5.00 -3.84 5.01
N LEU A 109 3.95 -3.15 4.55
CA LEU A 109 3.83 -2.65 3.16
C LEU A 109 4.10 -1.14 3.06
N LYS A 110 3.79 -0.36 4.09
CA LYS A 110 4.08 1.09 4.10
C LYS A 110 5.56 1.40 4.33
N LYS A 111 6.29 0.54 5.02
CA LYS A 111 7.72 0.70 5.30
C LYS A 111 8.49 -0.48 4.71
N PRO A 112 8.61 -0.60 3.38
CA PRO A 112 9.33 -1.70 2.75
C PRO A 112 10.84 -1.63 2.96
N LEU A 113 11.56 -2.69 2.59
CA LEU A 113 13.04 -2.75 2.64
C LEU A 113 13.68 -1.78 1.65
N ALA A 114 13.14 -1.68 0.43
CA ALA A 114 13.49 -0.65 -0.55
C ALA A 114 12.31 0.32 -0.68
N PRO A 115 12.53 1.65 -0.69
CA PRO A 115 11.47 2.65 -0.77
C PRO A 115 10.89 2.76 -2.19
N VAL A 116 10.44 1.63 -2.72
CA VAL A 116 9.75 1.45 -3.99
C VAL A 116 8.36 0.91 -3.65
N TYR A 117 7.33 1.48 -4.25
CA TYR A 117 5.94 1.21 -3.93
C TYR A 117 5.18 0.92 -5.20
N VAL A 118 4.41 -0.17 -5.18
CA VAL A 118 3.32 -0.37 -6.12
C VAL A 118 2.15 0.46 -5.62
N VAL A 119 1.66 1.37 -6.46
CA VAL A 119 0.55 2.27 -6.15
C VAL A 119 -0.69 1.74 -6.83
N GLN A 120 -1.76 1.52 -6.07
CA GLN A 120 -3.08 1.24 -6.61
C GLN A 120 -3.93 2.49 -6.47
N SER A 121 -4.20 3.13 -7.61
CA SER A 121 -5.09 4.28 -7.69
C SER A 121 -6.27 3.90 -8.56
N GLU A 122 -7.44 3.69 -7.94
CA GLU A 122 -8.66 3.26 -8.62
C GLU A 122 -8.55 1.92 -9.35
N SER A 123 -8.38 1.94 -10.69
CA SER A 123 -8.50 0.76 -11.55
C SER A 123 -7.17 0.25 -12.11
N HIS A 124 -6.07 0.99 -11.94
CA HIS A 124 -4.75 0.61 -12.45
C HIS A 124 -3.66 0.69 -11.38
N TYR A 125 -2.51 0.11 -11.72
CA TYR A 125 -1.33 0.13 -10.87
C TYR A 125 -0.23 0.97 -11.53
N SER A 126 0.45 1.74 -10.71
CA SER A 126 1.61 2.57 -11.08
C SER A 126 2.74 2.35 -10.06
N CYS A 127 3.88 3.02 -10.28
CA CYS A 127 5.06 2.88 -9.43
C CYS A 127 5.48 4.22 -8.83
N LEU A 128 5.87 4.20 -7.57
CA LEU A 128 6.37 5.35 -6.84
C LEU A 128 7.64 4.96 -6.08
N TRP A 129 8.70 5.75 -6.11
CA TRP A 129 9.93 5.42 -5.37
C TRP A 129 10.68 6.65 -4.88
N VAL A 130 11.50 6.46 -3.86
CA VAL A 130 12.43 7.47 -3.33
C VAL A 130 13.85 7.06 -3.66
N GLU A 131 14.64 7.99 -4.18
CA GLU A 131 16.07 7.75 -4.40
C GLU A 131 16.84 7.96 -3.09
N GLY A 132 17.67 6.99 -2.72
CA GLY A 132 18.53 7.06 -1.54
C GLY A 132 17.96 6.34 -0.31
N PRO A 133 18.18 6.87 0.92
CA PRO A 133 17.75 6.21 2.15
C PRO A 133 16.22 6.17 2.26
N SER A 134 15.72 5.37 3.22
CA SER A 134 14.29 5.36 3.53
C SER A 134 13.82 6.79 3.86
N PRO A 135 12.70 7.24 3.26
CA PRO A 135 12.15 8.55 3.55
C PRO A 135 11.69 8.62 5.02
N PRO A 136 11.72 9.83 5.61
CA PRO A 136 11.22 10.05 6.96
C PRO A 136 9.71 9.82 7.05
N ASP A 137 9.23 9.56 8.27
CA ASP A 137 7.80 9.57 8.55
C ASP A 137 7.29 11.00 8.71
N LEU A 138 6.06 11.22 8.22
CA LEU A 138 5.33 12.47 8.36
C LEU A 138 3.95 12.14 8.93
N SER A 139 3.88 12.02 10.26
CA SER A 139 2.61 11.84 10.97
C SER A 139 1.71 13.09 10.84
N ALA A 140 0.39 12.88 10.85
CA ALA A 140 -0.55 13.98 11.02
C ALA A 140 -0.32 14.63 12.39
N ALA A 141 -0.43 15.96 12.48
CA ALA A 141 -0.35 16.65 13.76
C ALA A 141 -1.47 16.14 14.68
N ASP A 142 -1.10 15.63 15.87
CA ASP A 142 -1.91 14.97 16.88
C ASP A 142 -3.43 15.18 16.73
N GLY A 143 -4.14 14.16 16.21
CA GLY A 143 -5.59 14.23 16.02
C GLY A 143 -6.24 13.02 15.34
N GLU A 144 -5.51 12.27 14.52
CA GLU A 144 -5.98 10.99 13.97
C GLU A 144 -4.95 9.92 14.30
N ALA A 145 -5.20 9.19 15.39
CA ALA A 145 -4.55 7.91 15.59
C ALA A 145 -4.79 7.08 14.32
N ALA A 146 -3.71 6.60 13.69
CA ALA A 146 -3.83 5.53 12.72
C ALA A 146 -4.71 4.46 13.36
N VAL A 147 -5.87 4.17 12.76
CA VAL A 147 -6.78 3.13 13.25
C VAL A 147 -6.16 1.78 12.89
N GLY A 148 -5.06 1.47 13.55
CA GLY A 148 -4.46 0.16 13.62
C GLY A 148 -4.83 -0.41 14.97
N ALA A 149 -5.71 -1.41 14.98
CA ALA A 149 -5.85 -2.29 16.13
C ALA A 149 -4.44 -2.80 16.49
N ASP A 150 -3.98 -2.34 17.65
CA ASP A 150 -2.77 -2.74 18.33
C ASP A 150 -3.00 -4.16 18.88
N ASP A 151 -2.76 -5.16 18.03
CA ASP A 151 -2.66 -6.55 18.48
C ASP A 151 -1.19 -6.82 18.82
N GLY A 152 -0.79 -6.35 20.01
CA GLY A 152 0.52 -6.46 20.67
C GLY A 152 1.53 -7.48 20.13
N GLU A 153 2.25 -7.11 19.07
CA GLU A 153 3.52 -7.71 18.69
C GLU A 153 4.66 -6.86 19.29
N GLU A 154 5.64 -7.53 19.92
CA GLU A 154 6.85 -6.89 20.45
C GLU A 154 7.50 -6.07 19.33
N GLU A 155 7.57 -4.74 19.51
CA GLU A 155 8.27 -3.86 18.59
C GLU A 155 9.75 -4.25 18.62
N ASP A 156 10.25 -4.85 17.53
CA ASP A 156 11.70 -4.95 17.31
C ASP A 156 12.29 -3.53 17.41
N GLU A 157 13.07 -3.26 18.47
CA GLU A 157 13.58 -1.94 18.87
C GLU A 157 14.50 -1.25 17.84
N GLU A 158 14.74 -1.84 16.66
CA GLU A 158 15.88 -1.50 15.79
C GLU A 158 15.60 -0.58 14.58
N GLU A 159 14.36 -0.22 14.23
CA GLU A 159 14.13 0.78 13.17
C GLU A 159 12.94 1.71 13.47
N ALA A 160 13.10 2.59 14.46
CA ALA A 160 12.29 3.79 14.53
C ALA A 160 12.58 4.64 13.27
N ALA A 161 11.61 4.70 12.35
CA ALA A 161 11.70 5.60 11.21
C ALA A 161 11.96 7.03 11.71
N MET A 162 12.91 7.73 11.08
CA MET A 162 13.25 9.09 11.49
C MET A 162 12.04 10.00 11.22
N GLU A 163 11.41 10.52 12.27
CA GLU A 163 10.33 11.48 12.12
C GLU A 163 10.87 12.77 11.50
N GLY A 164 10.24 13.26 10.44
CA GLY A 164 10.72 14.44 9.72
C GLY A 164 10.68 15.71 10.59
N GLY A 165 11.67 16.58 10.50
CA GLY A 165 11.60 17.91 11.12
C GLY A 165 10.46 18.79 10.58
N PRO A 166 10.21 19.98 11.17
CA PRO A 166 9.14 20.90 10.74
C PRO A 166 9.27 21.35 9.28
N ASP A 167 10.51 21.49 8.78
CA ASP A 167 10.81 21.89 7.40
C ASP A 167 11.20 20.69 6.51
N CYS A 168 10.83 19.47 6.92
CA CYS A 168 11.21 18.27 6.22
C CYS A 168 10.57 18.20 4.83
N ALA A 169 11.39 17.95 3.82
CA ALA A 169 10.96 17.71 2.45
C ALA A 169 11.85 16.64 1.81
N PHE A 170 11.28 15.84 0.91
CA PHE A 170 12.03 14.88 0.11
C PHE A 170 11.33 14.65 -1.23
N ASP A 171 12.13 14.28 -2.24
CA ASP A 171 11.66 14.03 -3.58
C ASP A 171 11.21 12.58 -3.73
N VAL A 172 10.19 12.39 -4.55
CA VAL A 172 9.63 11.09 -4.90
C VAL A 172 9.44 11.04 -6.41
N SER A 173 9.87 9.96 -7.03
CA SER A 173 9.64 9.68 -8.43
C SER A 173 8.36 8.85 -8.61
N TYR A 174 7.52 9.25 -9.57
CA TYR A 174 6.28 8.60 -9.91
C TYR A 174 6.27 8.22 -11.39
N PHE A 175 5.92 6.98 -11.71
CA PHE A 175 5.82 6.51 -13.08
C PHE A 175 4.51 5.76 -13.29
N ASP A 176 3.77 6.20 -14.31
CA ASP A 176 2.53 5.60 -14.75
C ASP A 176 2.62 5.29 -16.25
N GLN A 177 2.57 4.01 -16.59
CA GLN A 177 2.62 3.54 -17.97
C GLN A 177 1.41 3.96 -18.80
N MET A 178 0.30 4.35 -18.18
CA MET A 178 -0.91 4.84 -18.87
C MET A 178 -0.85 6.34 -19.16
N ALA A 179 0.06 7.08 -18.54
CA ALA A 179 0.15 8.54 -18.67
C ALA A 179 0.75 9.03 -20.00
N GLU A 180 1.05 8.13 -20.95
CA GLU A 180 1.72 8.44 -22.23
C GLU A 180 3.04 9.23 -22.07
N ARG A 181 3.75 9.04 -20.95
CA ARG A 181 5.06 9.64 -20.67
C ARG A 181 6.16 8.60 -20.70
N ASP A 182 7.32 8.99 -21.22
CA ASP A 182 8.52 8.15 -21.25
C ASP A 182 9.37 8.25 -19.97
N GLU A 183 9.20 9.33 -19.20
CA GLU A 183 9.99 9.63 -18.00
C GLU A 183 9.12 9.71 -16.74
N ALA A 184 9.75 9.46 -15.59
CA ALA A 184 9.10 9.57 -14.30
C ALA A 184 8.89 11.04 -13.89
N VAL A 185 7.75 11.32 -13.30
CA VAL A 185 7.39 12.61 -12.73
C VAL A 185 8.07 12.74 -11.36
N ARG A 186 8.73 13.88 -11.11
CA ARG A 186 9.26 14.20 -9.79
C ARG A 186 8.23 14.98 -8.99
N LEU A 187 7.82 14.42 -7.85
CA LEU A 187 7.00 15.05 -6.84
C LEU A 187 7.85 15.42 -5.63
N THR A 188 7.51 16.49 -4.92
CA THR A 188 8.12 16.82 -3.63
C THR A 188 7.08 16.63 -2.54
N ILE A 189 7.40 15.82 -1.52
CA ILE A 189 6.56 15.69 -0.32
C ILE A 189 7.15 16.57 0.76
N ARG A 190 6.36 17.51 1.29
CA ARG A 190 6.76 18.42 2.37
C ARG A 190 5.92 18.20 3.62
N ARG A 191 6.51 18.45 4.80
CA ARG A 191 5.75 18.43 6.05
C ARG A 191 4.71 19.57 6.04
N ARG A 192 3.45 19.20 6.22
CA ARG A 192 2.34 20.12 6.35
C ARG A 192 2.48 20.93 7.65
N PRO A 193 2.25 22.26 7.62
CA PRO A 193 2.23 23.05 8.84
C PRO A 193 1.14 22.55 9.81
N PRO A 194 1.38 22.49 11.13
CA PRO A 194 0.40 21.98 12.10
C PRO A 194 -0.95 22.72 12.10
N SER A 195 -1.00 23.95 11.61
CA SER A 195 -2.22 24.76 11.50
C SER A 195 -3.11 24.37 10.32
N VAL A 196 -2.63 23.57 9.39
CA VAL A 196 -3.36 23.16 8.19
C VAL A 196 -3.85 21.72 8.38
N PRO A 197 -5.16 21.46 8.37
CA PRO A 197 -5.68 20.10 8.53
C PRO A 197 -5.28 19.22 7.36
N VAL A 198 -5.17 17.91 7.61
CA VAL A 198 -5.06 16.92 6.54
C VAL A 198 -6.34 16.96 5.72
N PRO A 199 -6.28 17.13 4.39
CA PRO A 199 -7.49 17.23 3.59
C PRO A 199 -8.20 15.88 3.55
N GLU A 200 -9.52 15.86 3.67
CA GLU A 200 -10.32 14.64 3.58
C GLU A 200 -10.15 13.95 2.20
N CYS A 201 -10.39 12.63 2.15
CA CYS A 201 -10.41 11.91 0.88
C CYS A 201 -11.52 12.49 -0.01
N SER A 202 -11.16 13.05 -1.16
CA SER A 202 -12.10 13.74 -2.04
C SER A 202 -11.68 13.61 -3.49
N THR A 203 -12.65 13.63 -4.40
CA THR A 203 -12.43 13.71 -5.86
C THR A 203 -11.83 15.05 -6.30
N ALA A 204 -11.81 16.05 -5.41
CA ALA A 204 -11.14 17.32 -5.66
C ALA A 204 -9.61 17.23 -5.49
N LEU A 205 -9.11 16.22 -4.77
CA LEU A 205 -7.68 15.90 -4.72
C LEU A 205 -7.35 14.88 -5.80
N PRO A 206 -6.20 15.02 -6.49
CA PRO A 206 -5.75 14.00 -7.43
C PRO A 206 -5.72 12.61 -6.77
N PRO A 207 -6.16 11.54 -7.45
CA PRO A 207 -6.18 10.20 -6.90
C PRO A 207 -4.82 9.77 -6.32
N LEU A 208 -3.72 10.09 -7.01
CA LEU A 208 -2.36 9.82 -6.54
C LEU A 208 -2.03 10.51 -5.21
N GLU A 209 -2.44 11.76 -5.02
CA GLU A 209 -2.21 12.47 -3.75
C GLU A 209 -2.96 11.79 -2.59
N ASN A 210 -4.20 11.35 -2.84
CA ASN A 210 -4.91 10.57 -1.86
C ASN A 210 -4.13 9.29 -1.49
N VAL A 211 -3.53 8.60 -2.45
CA VAL A 211 -2.69 7.43 -2.14
C VAL A 211 -1.42 7.82 -1.37
N ILE A 212 -0.70 8.85 -1.78
CA ILE A 212 0.54 9.30 -1.11
C ILE A 212 0.28 9.64 0.37
N LEU A 213 -0.86 10.29 0.66
CA LEU A 213 -1.24 10.65 2.02
C LEU A 213 -1.59 9.45 2.91
N THR A 214 -1.73 8.23 2.36
CA THR A 214 -1.81 7.01 3.19
C THR A 214 -0.48 6.66 3.86
N ARG A 215 0.65 7.03 3.21
CA ARG A 215 2.01 6.79 3.70
C ARG A 215 2.54 7.96 4.49
N TRP A 216 2.23 9.18 4.06
CA TRP A 216 2.65 10.43 4.68
C TRP A 216 1.44 11.31 4.98
N PRO A 217 0.63 10.98 5.99
CA PRO A 217 -0.61 11.70 6.28
C PRO A 217 -0.38 13.18 6.65
N GLY A 218 0.75 13.50 7.29
CA GLY A 218 1.20 14.87 7.56
C GLY A 218 1.91 15.54 6.38
N GLY A 219 1.84 14.96 5.18
CA GLY A 219 2.49 15.47 3.98
C GLY A 219 1.62 16.45 3.19
N GLU A 220 2.27 17.23 2.36
CA GLU A 220 1.71 17.99 1.25
C GLU A 220 2.50 17.67 -0.02
N VAL A 221 1.80 17.44 -1.13
CA VAL A 221 2.41 17.02 -2.41
C VAL A 221 2.54 18.24 -3.31
N ASP A 222 3.76 18.48 -3.78
CA ASP A 222 4.07 19.47 -4.81
C ASP A 222 4.45 18.75 -6.11
N TRP A 223 3.68 19.00 -7.16
CA TRP A 223 3.93 18.45 -8.50
C TRP A 223 5.09 19.16 -9.23
N ASN A 224 5.72 20.16 -8.61
CA ASN A 224 6.86 20.89 -9.16
C ASN A 224 6.57 21.55 -10.52
N GLY A 225 5.31 21.93 -10.76
CA GLY A 225 4.84 22.50 -12.03
C GLY A 225 4.48 21.47 -13.11
N GLU A 226 4.58 20.17 -12.81
CA GLU A 226 4.13 19.10 -13.69
C GLU A 226 2.60 19.06 -13.81
N GLU A 227 2.12 18.67 -14.99
CA GLU A 227 0.69 18.45 -15.19
C GLU A 227 0.22 17.24 -14.39
N ILE A 228 -0.89 17.43 -13.65
CA ILE A 228 -1.52 16.39 -12.84
C ILE A 228 -2.08 15.30 -13.76
N ILE A 229 -1.64 14.08 -13.53
CA ILE A 229 -2.15 12.90 -14.23
C ILE A 229 -3.42 12.46 -13.49
N LEU A 230 -4.56 12.55 -14.19
CA LEU A 230 -5.89 12.12 -13.70
C LEU A 230 -6.17 10.67 -14.11
#